data_AF-A0A6B2LX35-F1
#
_entry.id   AF-A0A6B2LX35-F1
#
_cell.length_a   1.000
_cell.length_b   1.000
_cell.length_c   1.000
_cell.angle_alpha   90.00
_cell.angle_beta   90.00
_cell.angle_gamma   90.00
#
_symmetry.space_group_name_H-M   'P 1'
#
loop_
_entity.id
_entity.type
_entity.pdbx_description
1 polymer ?
#
loop_
_entity_poly.entity_id
_entity_poly.type
_entity_poly.pdbx_seq_one_letter_code
_entity_poly.pdbx_strand_id
1 'polypeptide(L)' 'MTGICNMIQAFCTGQYLQYADVPDCVNLLASKPVNAFPMFFSDTITCRANHLPMTTVDPALHCPHVGPTGGGACV' A
#
# COMPACT_ATOMS: atom_id res chain seq x y z
N MET A 1 6.94 -3.86 -9.50
CA MET A 1 6.50 -3.99 -8.10
C MET A 1 7.46 -3.33 -7.12
N THR A 2 8.78 -3.41 -7.31
CA THR A 2 9.77 -2.75 -6.42
C THR A 2 9.56 -1.24 -6.26
N GLY A 3 9.14 -0.52 -7.31
CA GLY A 3 8.93 0.94 -7.24
C GLY A 3 7.92 1.40 -6.18
N ILE A 4 6.71 0.85 -6.18
CA ILE A 4 5.69 1.19 -5.17
C ILE A 4 6.14 0.77 -3.77
N CYS A 5 6.77 -0.40 -3.62
CA CYS A 5 7.27 -0.88 -2.33
C CYS A 5 8.39 0.00 -1.76
N ASN A 6 9.32 0.48 -2.60
CA ASN A 6 10.34 1.44 -2.18
C ASN A 6 9.71 2.73 -1.66
N MET A 7 8.68 3.25 -2.33
CA MET A 7 8.00 4.46 -1.89
C MET A 7 7.19 4.24 -0.61
N ILE A 8 6.50 3.11 -0.46
CA ILE A 8 5.80 2.77 0.79
C ILE A 8 6.80 2.73 1.95
N GLN A 9 7.93 2.03 1.79
CA GLN A 9 8.97 1.97 2.82
C GLN A 9 9.60 3.33 3.13
N ALA A 10 9.68 4.23 2.13
CA ALA A 10 10.23 5.57 2.32
C ALA A 10 9.26 6.51 3.07
N PHE A 11 7.94 6.39 2.85
CA PHE A 11 6.95 7.31 3.41
C PHE A 11 6.31 6.80 4.70
N CYS A 12 6.09 5.49 4.79
CA CYS A 12 5.46 4.85 5.94
C CYS A 12 6.53 4.25 6.85
N THR A 13 7.00 5.05 7.82
CA THR A 13 8.10 4.71 8.74
C THR A 13 7.66 4.77 10.21
N GLY A 14 8.52 4.29 11.12
CA GLY A 14 8.22 4.30 12.56
C GLY A 14 6.95 3.53 12.89
N GLN A 15 6.02 4.16 13.61
CA GLN A 15 4.72 3.55 13.95
C GLN A 15 3.80 3.30 12.74
N TYR A 16 4.11 3.91 11.58
CA TYR A 16 3.33 3.73 10.36
C TYR A 16 3.94 2.70 9.42
N LEU A 17 5.00 1.99 9.82
CA LEU A 17 5.60 0.93 9.02
C LEU A 17 4.54 -0.12 8.63
N GLN A 18 4.47 -0.44 7.34
CA GLN A 18 3.47 -1.37 6.80
C GLN A 18 4.02 -2.75 6.44
N TYR A 19 5.29 -2.82 6.07
CA TYR A 19 5.98 -4.04 5.67
C TYR A 19 7.30 -4.15 6.43
N ALA A 20 7.79 -5.37 6.62
CA ALA A 20 9.08 -5.58 7.30
C ALA A 20 10.23 -4.97 6.46
N ASP A 21 10.18 -5.19 5.15
CA ASP A 21 11.12 -4.68 4.17
C ASP A 21 10.52 -4.62 2.74
N VAL A 22 11.31 -4.20 1.77
CA VAL A 22 10.89 -4.13 0.36
C VAL A 22 10.55 -5.52 -0.20
N PRO A 23 11.35 -6.58 0.01
CA PRO A 23 10.98 -7.95 -0.37
C PRO A 23 9.63 -8.43 0.16
N ASP A 24 9.31 -8.20 1.42
CA ASP A 24 8.02 -8.55 2.04
C ASP A 24 6.85 -7.88 1.32
N CYS A 25 6.97 -6.57 1.06
CA CYS A 25 6.00 -5.84 0.24
C CYS A 25 5.85 -6.43 -1.17
N VAL A 26 6.97 -6.72 -1.85
CA VAL A 26 6.93 -7.25 -3.21
C VAL A 26 6.25 -8.61 -3.25
N ASN A 27 6.56 -9.49 -2.29
CA ASN A 27 5.95 -10.82 -2.19
C ASN A 27 4.43 -10.73 -1.98
N LEU A 28 3.98 -9.84 -1.09
CA LEU A 28 2.54 -9.64 -0.86
C LEU A 28 1.85 -9.03 -2.09
N LEU A 29 2.41 -7.98 -2.69
CA LEU A 29 1.80 -7.35 -3.86
C LEU A 29 1.81 -8.24 -5.09
N ALA A 30 2.77 -9.17 -5.22
CA ALA A 30 2.80 -10.15 -6.29
C ALA A 30 1.60 -11.12 -6.26
N SER A 31 0.97 -11.31 -5.10
CA SER A 31 -0.26 -12.12 -4.99
C SER A 31 -1.54 -11.32 -5.18
N LYS A 32 -1.46 -9.99 -5.41
CA LYS A 32 -2.64 -9.14 -5.59
C LYS A 32 -2.93 -8.90 -7.07
N PRO A 33 -4.21 -8.80 -7.47
CA PRO A 33 -4.55 -8.34 -8.80
C PRO A 33 -4.05 -6.90 -9.01
N VAL A 34 -3.65 -6.58 -10.24
CA VAL A 34 -3.28 -5.21 -10.61
C VAL A 34 -4.50 -4.29 -10.48
N ASN A 35 -5.64 -4.74 -11.01
CA ASN A 35 -6.92 -4.02 -11.03
C ASN A 35 -8.08 -4.95 -10.70
N ALA A 36 -9.16 -4.39 -10.15
CA ALA A 36 -10.47 -5.00 -9.99
C ALA A 36 -11.51 -3.89 -9.90
N PHE A 37 -12.79 -4.16 -10.15
CA PHE A 37 -13.85 -3.18 -9.90
C PHE A 37 -14.48 -3.44 -8.53
N PRO A 38 -14.73 -2.42 -7.69
CA PRO A 38 -14.46 -0.98 -7.89
C PRO A 38 -12.96 -0.59 -7.72
N MET A 39 -12.37 0.04 -8.76
CA MET A 39 -10.92 0.26 -8.92
C MET A 39 -10.18 0.79 -7.69
N PHE A 40 -10.75 1.77 -7.01
CA PHE A 40 -10.11 2.46 -5.89
C PHE A 40 -10.61 2.02 -4.51
N PHE A 41 -11.33 0.90 -4.47
CA PHE A 41 -11.91 0.34 -3.24
C PHE A 41 -11.80 -1.19 -3.21
N SER A 42 -10.88 -1.76 -4.00
CA SER A 42 -10.63 -3.20 -4.06
C SER A 42 -9.18 -3.51 -3.67
N ASP A 43 -8.95 -4.68 -3.08
CA ASP A 43 -7.62 -5.20 -2.72
C ASP A 43 -6.73 -5.45 -3.95
N THR A 44 -6.21 -4.37 -4.49
CA THR A 44 -5.48 -4.31 -5.76
C THR A 44 -4.25 -3.43 -5.63
N ILE A 45 -3.28 -3.65 -6.52
CA ILE A 45 -2.09 -2.78 -6.61
C ILE A 45 -2.50 -1.34 -6.96
N THR A 46 -3.51 -1.17 -7.82
CA THR A 46 -3.99 0.16 -8.22
C THR A 46 -4.64 0.95 -7.09
N CYS A 47 -5.44 0.31 -6.23
CA CYS A 47 -5.97 0.98 -5.03
C CYS A 47 -4.84 1.48 -4.13
N ARG A 48 -3.79 0.67 -3.93
CA ARG A 48 -2.62 1.05 -3.12
C ARG A 48 -1.81 2.17 -3.76
N ALA A 49 -1.62 2.12 -5.08
CA ALA A 49 -0.95 3.19 -5.83
C ALA A 49 -1.71 4.52 -5.72
N ASN A 50 -3.05 4.49 -5.70
CA ASN A 50 -3.89 5.67 -5.48
C ASN A 50 -3.70 6.27 -4.08
N HIS A 51 -3.56 5.44 -3.04
CA HIS A 51 -3.38 5.92 -1.67
C HIS A 51 -1.94 6.34 -1.34
N LEU A 52 -0.94 5.86 -2.07
CA LEU A 52 0.47 6.12 -1.77
C LEU A 52 0.82 7.63 -1.66
N PRO A 53 0.43 8.53 -2.58
CA PRO A 53 0.73 9.96 -2.43
C PRO A 53 0.18 10.56 -1.13
N MET A 54 -0.99 10.09 -0.68
CA MET A 54 -1.67 10.59 0.53
C MET A 54 -0.96 10.18 1.83
N THR A 55 -0.08 9.17 1.78
CA THR A 55 0.77 8.79 2.93
C THR A 55 1.70 9.91 3.36
N THR A 56 2.00 10.88 2.48
CA THR A 56 2.81 12.06 2.81
C THR A 56 1.99 13.23 3.37
N VAL A 57 0.65 13.17 3.22
CA VAL A 57 -0.28 14.21 3.68
C VAL A 57 -0.84 13.86 5.06
N ASP A 58 -1.35 12.63 5.22
CA ASP A 58 -1.82 12.09 6.49
C ASP A 58 -1.38 10.63 6.61
N PRO A 59 -0.17 10.37 7.14
CA PRO A 59 0.37 9.03 7.29
C PRO A 59 -0.49 8.15 8.22
N ALA A 60 -1.12 8.73 9.23
CA ALA A 60 -1.91 7.97 10.21
C ALA A 60 -3.13 7.33 9.56
N LEU A 61 -3.80 8.06 8.67
CA LEU A 61 -4.93 7.54 7.90
C LEU A 61 -4.48 6.67 6.72
N HIS A 62 -3.45 7.09 5.97
CA HIS A 62 -3.20 6.51 4.64
C HIS A 62 -2.13 5.41 4.59
N CYS A 63 -1.21 5.33 5.55
CA CYS A 63 -0.26 4.22 5.57
C CYS A 63 -0.94 2.85 5.70
N PRO A 64 -1.96 2.66 6.58
CA PRO A 64 -2.73 1.41 6.61
C PRO A 64 -3.32 1.00 5.25
N HIS A 65 -3.73 1.96 4.41
CA HIS A 65 -4.35 1.69 3.10
C HIS A 65 -3.37 1.10 2.08
N VAL A 66 -2.07 1.37 2.20
CA VAL A 66 -1.05 0.80 1.31
C VAL A 66 -0.42 -0.48 1.87
N GLY A 67 -0.79 -0.88 3.09
CA GLY A 67 -0.26 -2.04 3.79
C GLY A 67 -0.99 -3.37 3.54
N PRO A 68 -0.54 -4.46 4.18
CA PRO A 68 -1.03 -5.83 3.98
C PRO A 68 -2.54 -6.01 4.12
N THR A 69 -3.16 -5.28 5.06
CA THR A 69 -4.60 -5.35 5.37
C THR A 69 -5.42 -4.40 4.50
N GLY A 70 -4.78 -3.47 3.80
CA GLY A 70 -5.41 -2.36 3.11
C GLY A 70 -6.22 -1.41 3.96
N GLY A 71 -6.12 -1.49 5.29
CA GLY A 71 -6.68 -0.52 6.23
C GLY A 71 -8.16 -0.22 6.03
N GLY A 72 -8.93 -1.18 5.49
CA GLY A 72 -10.35 -1.02 5.18
C GLY A 72 -10.66 -0.25 3.89
N ALA A 73 -9.67 0.39 3.25
CA ALA A 73 -9.86 1.12 1.98
C ALA A 73 -9.58 0.22 0.75
N CYS A 74 -8.55 -0.61 0.82
CA CYS A 74 -8.17 -1.53 -0.26
C CYS A 74 -8.36 -3.00 0.17
N VAL A 75 -9.62 -3.45 0.21
CA VAL A 75 -10.06 -4.78 0.70
C VAL A 75 -10.87 -5.57 -0.33
#